data_AF-A0A813LTE5-F1
#
_entry.id   AF-A0A813LTE5-F1
#
_cell.length_a   1.000
_cell.length_b   1.000
_cell.length_c   1.000
_cell.angle_alpha   90.00
_cell.angle_beta   90.00
_cell.angle_gamma   90.00
#
_symmetry.space_group_name_H-M   'P 1'
#
loop_
_entity.id
_entity.type
_entity.pdbx_description
1 polymer ?
#
loop_
_entity_poly.entity_id
_entity_poly.type
_entity_poly.pdbx_seq_one_letter_code
_entity_poly.pdbx_strand_id
1 'polypeptide(L)'
;MAPGRLADYGSGTPWDLRGRCRARIRPKHCRARAVVGVEALARTLCLGFCITSLGLGHLLVRNPDLSATIAFAKKPPSERSPEARARELQREVLQHAKLRSRPRSMSLSSEIGKDEEGAPEYKAPLLPGFTRCRLRVAYDGSNYCGWARVKNGPLLTVSGMVDRAVSFAVKHNVYVQGASRTDAGVHGRGQAAHFDLPEDAAAGRPHDWQALWEHQINQKLPSDVRVRALGDAPSGFHASISAAGKTYAYRLHVGDNPPDPLDRFYRCCLGSNKALGVDGRIVGENIDRLRSAGERFIGCKDFSCFTPDAAAYASRTKAAVRTVHSITVVEEGPGNLRIEVSLDGALYRMVRNIVGCMLAVASGQMALDSIDELLDNPPKLDEDHAWQPPFACMPPEGLCLENVYYHDDF
;
A
#
# COMPACT_ATOMS: atom_id res chain seq x y z
N MET A 1 -11.66 20.90 29.89
CA MET A 1 -12.26 19.66 29.34
C MET A 1 -11.13 18.64 29.21
N ALA A 2 -11.23 17.50 29.90
CA ALA A 2 -10.23 16.43 29.81
C ALA A 2 -10.29 15.78 28.41
N PRO A 3 -9.17 15.30 27.84
CA PRO A 3 -9.20 14.56 26.59
C PRO A 3 -9.97 13.25 26.81
N GLY A 4 -11.10 13.09 26.13
CA GLY A 4 -11.88 11.85 26.12
C GLY A 4 -11.02 10.70 25.59
N ARG A 5 -11.20 9.50 26.15
CA ARG A 5 -10.50 8.31 25.67
C ARG A 5 -11.02 7.97 24.27
N LEU A 6 -10.11 7.69 23.34
CA LEU A 6 -10.44 7.10 22.05
C LEU A 6 -10.38 5.58 22.24
N ALA A 7 -11.50 4.90 22.05
CA ALA A 7 -11.59 3.45 22.21
C ALA A 7 -11.41 2.73 20.86
N ASP A 8 -10.65 1.62 20.89
CA ASP A 8 -10.60 0.63 19.82
C ASP A 8 -11.60 -0.49 20.14
N TYR A 9 -12.81 -0.40 19.62
CA TYR A 9 -13.80 -1.45 19.76
C TYR A 9 -13.50 -2.59 18.78
N GLY A 10 -12.60 -3.50 19.18
CA GLY A 10 -12.26 -4.67 18.39
C GLY A 10 -11.03 -5.47 18.86
N SER A 11 -10.16 -4.89 19.68
CA SER A 11 -9.07 -5.62 20.35
C SER A 11 -9.26 -5.53 21.86
N GLY A 12 -9.38 -6.68 22.53
CA GLY A 12 -9.64 -6.78 23.97
C GLY A 12 -8.50 -6.32 24.88
N THR A 13 -7.91 -5.15 24.64
CA THR A 13 -6.92 -4.53 25.53
C THR A 13 -7.02 -3.01 25.50
N PRO A 14 -7.33 -2.34 26.63
CA PRO A 14 -7.12 -0.91 26.77
C PRO A 14 -5.62 -0.60 26.77
N TRP A 15 -5.19 0.42 26.01
CA TRP A 15 -3.83 0.92 26.06
C TRP A 15 -3.63 1.81 27.30
N ASP A 16 -2.72 1.40 28.20
CA ASP A 16 -2.18 2.22 29.29
C ASP A 16 -0.85 2.86 28.85
N LEU A 17 -0.79 4.19 28.90
CA LEU A 17 0.39 5.01 28.63
C LEU A 17 1.11 5.28 29.95
N ARG A 18 2.06 4.40 30.36
CA ARG A 18 3.14 4.73 31.33
C ARG A 18 4.20 3.61 31.52
N GLY A 19 5.44 3.85 31.06
CA GLY A 19 6.67 3.70 31.86
C GLY A 19 7.39 2.33 32.10
N ARG A 20 8.52 2.16 31.38
CA ARG A 20 9.89 1.72 31.81
C ARG A 20 10.26 0.24 32.15
N CYS A 21 11.32 -0.23 31.43
CA CYS A 21 12.57 -0.95 31.82
C CYS A 21 12.49 -2.23 32.72
N ARG A 22 13.27 -3.31 32.61
CA ARG A 22 14.55 -3.73 31.96
C ARG A 22 14.65 -5.26 32.16
N ALA A 23 15.31 -6.01 31.26
CA ALA A 23 16.14 -7.17 31.65
C ALA A 23 17.15 -7.55 30.55
N ARG A 24 18.42 -7.70 30.97
CA ARG A 24 19.59 -8.13 30.18
C ARG A 24 19.65 -9.65 30.13
N ILE A 25 20.00 -10.24 28.98
CA ILE A 25 20.83 -11.48 28.90
C ILE A 25 21.73 -11.41 27.64
N ARG A 26 23.01 -11.78 27.80
CA ARG A 26 24.10 -11.93 26.79
C ARG A 26 24.88 -13.22 27.17
N PRO A 27 25.82 -13.77 26.36
CA PRO A 27 25.60 -14.68 25.22
C PRO A 27 26.42 -16.00 25.33
N LYS A 28 26.23 -16.98 24.43
CA LYS A 28 27.19 -18.09 24.17
C LYS A 28 27.20 -18.41 22.66
N HIS A 29 28.29 -18.08 21.95
CA HIS A 29 29.40 -18.96 21.54
C HIS A 29 29.01 -20.12 20.60
N CYS A 30 29.43 -20.04 19.34
CA CYS A 30 29.99 -21.19 18.62
C CYS A 30 30.91 -20.72 17.47
N ARG A 31 32.11 -21.32 17.40
CA ARG A 31 33.22 -21.00 16.49
C ARG A 31 33.16 -21.83 15.20
N ALA A 32 33.58 -21.19 14.11
CA ALA A 32 34.49 -21.61 13.04
C ALA A 32 34.41 -23.04 12.42
N ARG A 33 34.42 -23.08 11.09
CA ARG A 33 35.54 -23.66 10.31
C ARG A 33 35.54 -23.18 8.86
N ALA A 34 36.72 -22.73 8.42
CA ALA A 34 37.10 -22.41 7.06
C ALA A 34 37.61 -23.66 6.33
N VAL A 35 37.47 -23.70 5.00
CA VAL A 35 38.26 -24.53 4.09
C VAL A 35 38.67 -23.67 2.88
N VAL A 36 39.93 -23.81 2.48
CA VAL A 36 40.71 -23.03 1.51
C VAL A 36 40.96 -23.85 0.24
N GLY A 37 41.07 -23.16 -0.91
CA GLY A 37 41.93 -23.53 -2.06
C GLY A 37 41.23 -24.24 -3.23
N VAL A 38 41.62 -24.09 -4.51
CA VAL A 38 42.78 -23.46 -5.17
C VAL A 38 42.41 -23.14 -6.64
N GLU A 39 43.07 -22.13 -7.20
CA GLU A 39 43.11 -21.66 -8.59
C GLU A 39 43.53 -22.71 -9.64
N ALA A 40 43.06 -22.59 -10.89
CA ALA A 40 43.85 -22.74 -12.15
C ALA A 40 42.93 -22.92 -13.37
N LEU A 41 42.89 -21.94 -14.28
CA LEU A 41 42.83 -22.09 -15.76
C LEU A 41 42.60 -20.74 -16.44
N ALA A 42 43.60 -19.87 -16.35
CA ALA A 42 43.85 -18.82 -17.32
C ALA A 42 45.18 -19.16 -18.01
N ARG A 43 45.14 -19.41 -19.33
CA ARG A 43 46.24 -19.43 -20.33
C ARG A 43 46.09 -20.57 -21.34
N THR A 44 45.18 -20.42 -22.31
CA THR A 44 45.46 -20.78 -23.72
C THR A 44 44.48 -20.03 -24.63
N LEU A 45 44.99 -19.52 -25.76
CA LEU A 45 44.26 -18.97 -26.91
C LEU A 45 44.00 -17.45 -26.94
N CYS A 46 45.10 -16.70 -26.81
CA CYS A 46 45.37 -15.56 -27.68
C CYS A 46 46.18 -16.09 -28.89
N LEU A 47 45.57 -16.25 -30.07
CA LEU A 47 46.19 -16.21 -31.42
C LEU A 47 45.18 -16.75 -32.46
N GLY A 48 44.62 -15.86 -33.27
CA GLY A 48 43.68 -16.20 -34.34
C GLY A 48 43.00 -14.96 -34.92
N PHE A 49 43.80 -14.10 -35.53
CA PHE A 49 43.44 -12.84 -36.19
C PHE A 49 42.52 -13.03 -37.41
N CYS A 50 41.73 -11.99 -37.70
CA CYS A 50 41.16 -11.55 -38.98
C CYS A 50 41.27 -12.46 -40.21
N ILE A 51 40.13 -12.88 -40.76
CA ILE A 51 39.93 -12.99 -42.23
C ILE A 51 38.55 -12.42 -42.58
N THR A 52 38.56 -11.27 -43.26
CA THR A 52 37.43 -10.67 -43.98
C THR A 52 37.27 -11.33 -45.36
N SER A 53 36.01 -11.60 -45.73
CA SER A 53 35.45 -11.62 -47.09
C SER A 53 36.26 -12.22 -48.26
N LEU A 54 35.83 -13.40 -48.75
CA LEU A 54 35.57 -13.74 -50.17
C LEU A 54 35.48 -15.27 -50.36
N GLY A 55 34.51 -15.73 -51.16
CA GLY A 55 34.66 -16.98 -51.94
C GLY A 55 33.96 -18.23 -51.42
N LEU A 56 32.89 -18.62 -52.11
CA LEU A 56 32.18 -19.90 -52.02
C LEU A 56 33.09 -21.14 -52.09
N GLY A 57 32.64 -22.19 -51.40
CA GLY A 57 32.35 -23.49 -52.03
C GLY A 57 33.54 -24.27 -52.60
N HIS A 58 34.20 -25.06 -51.76
CA HIS A 58 34.55 -26.47 -52.00
C HIS A 58 35.52 -26.94 -50.91
N LEU A 59 35.01 -27.43 -49.78
CA LEU A 59 35.68 -28.45 -48.97
C LEU A 59 34.72 -29.04 -47.92
N LEU A 60 33.55 -29.46 -48.41
CA LEU A 60 32.77 -30.50 -47.73
C LEU A 60 33.25 -31.82 -48.32
N VAL A 61 33.98 -32.61 -47.53
CA VAL A 61 33.99 -34.08 -47.50
C VAL A 61 35.18 -34.53 -46.63
N ARG A 62 34.86 -35.32 -45.59
CA ARG A 62 35.74 -36.08 -44.67
C ARG A 62 36.34 -35.34 -43.46
N ASN A 63 35.49 -34.98 -42.49
CA ASN A 63 35.89 -35.03 -41.07
C ASN A 63 34.65 -35.21 -40.16
N PRO A 64 34.51 -36.33 -39.43
CA PRO A 64 33.38 -36.56 -38.50
C PRO A 64 33.29 -35.52 -37.37
N ASP A 65 34.43 -34.94 -36.95
CA ASP A 65 34.49 -33.94 -35.86
C ASP A 65 33.95 -32.55 -36.24
N LEU A 66 33.95 -32.19 -37.53
CA LEU A 66 33.40 -30.91 -37.99
C LEU A 66 31.88 -30.88 -37.96
N SER A 67 31.21 -32.03 -38.17
CA SER A 67 29.75 -32.13 -38.11
C SER A 67 29.23 -31.89 -36.69
N ALA A 68 29.89 -32.46 -35.68
CA ALA A 68 29.58 -32.24 -34.27
C ALA A 68 29.83 -30.78 -33.84
N THR A 69 30.91 -30.17 -34.34
CA THR A 69 31.26 -28.77 -34.07
C THR A 69 30.26 -27.80 -34.70
N ILE A 70 29.82 -28.05 -35.94
CA ILE A 70 28.77 -27.26 -36.62
C ILE A 70 27.41 -27.48 -35.94
N ALA A 71 27.09 -28.69 -35.48
CA ALA A 71 25.88 -28.97 -34.73
C ALA A 71 25.86 -28.23 -33.38
N PHE A 72 26.99 -28.17 -32.65
CA PHE A 72 27.14 -27.38 -31.43
C PHE A 72 27.02 -25.87 -31.70
N ALA A 73 27.60 -25.38 -32.81
CA ALA A 73 27.49 -23.98 -33.25
C ALA A 73 26.10 -23.60 -33.80
N LYS A 74 25.19 -24.56 -34.03
CA LYS A 74 23.79 -24.31 -34.42
C LYS A 74 22.80 -24.32 -33.25
N LYS A 75 23.17 -24.84 -32.07
CA LYS A 75 22.31 -24.84 -30.87
C LYS A 75 22.01 -23.42 -30.37
N PRO A 76 20.89 -23.11 -29.72
CA PRO A 76 20.66 -21.76 -29.18
C PRO A 76 21.77 -21.35 -28.19
N PRO A 77 22.10 -20.05 -28.03
CA PRO A 77 23.20 -19.59 -27.16
C PRO A 77 23.12 -20.12 -25.73
N SER A 78 21.91 -20.34 -25.23
CA SER A 78 21.62 -20.91 -23.91
C SER A 78 22.03 -22.37 -23.74
N GLU A 79 22.23 -23.11 -24.83
CA GLU A 79 22.76 -24.48 -24.78
C GLU A 79 24.28 -24.55 -24.98
N ARG A 80 24.94 -23.42 -25.26
CA ARG A 80 26.39 -23.34 -25.51
C ARG A 80 27.21 -22.82 -24.33
N SER A 81 26.58 -22.12 -23.39
CA SER A 81 27.24 -21.53 -22.23
C SER A 81 26.35 -21.61 -20.98
N PRO A 82 26.86 -22.08 -19.83
CA PRO A 82 26.15 -22.03 -18.55
C PRO A 82 25.68 -20.61 -18.18
N GLU A 83 26.47 -19.58 -18.54
CA GLU A 83 26.13 -18.18 -18.28
C GLU A 83 24.97 -17.70 -19.18
N ALA A 84 24.94 -18.14 -20.43
CA ALA A 84 23.84 -17.83 -21.34
C ALA A 84 22.54 -18.52 -20.90
N ARG A 85 22.63 -19.76 -20.39
CA ARG A 85 21.49 -20.46 -19.80
C ARG A 85 20.98 -19.78 -18.54
N ALA A 86 21.89 -19.31 -17.67
CA ALA A 86 21.52 -18.56 -16.47
C ALA A 86 20.81 -17.25 -16.81
N ARG A 87 21.27 -16.51 -17.83
CA ARG A 87 20.61 -15.29 -18.32
C ARG A 87 19.23 -15.57 -18.92
N GLU A 88 19.07 -16.67 -19.64
CA GLU A 88 17.78 -17.08 -20.20
C GLU A 88 16.79 -17.48 -19.10
N LEU A 89 17.21 -18.33 -18.15
CA LEU A 89 16.42 -18.66 -16.96
C LEU A 89 16.02 -17.42 -16.17
N GLN A 90 16.94 -16.46 -16.02
CA GLN A 90 16.64 -15.20 -15.33
C GLN A 90 15.61 -14.36 -16.10
N ARG A 91 15.65 -14.35 -17.45
CA ARG A 91 14.59 -13.72 -18.27
C ARG A 91 13.27 -14.46 -18.14
N GLU A 92 13.26 -15.79 -18.22
CA GLU A 92 12.05 -16.62 -18.07
C GLU A 92 11.40 -16.41 -16.69
N VAL A 93 12.21 -16.38 -15.62
CA VAL A 93 11.74 -16.08 -14.26
C VAL A 93 11.17 -14.66 -14.17
N LEU A 94 11.82 -13.65 -14.76
CA LEU A 94 11.31 -12.28 -14.80
C LEU A 94 10.02 -12.16 -15.63
N GLN A 95 9.90 -12.93 -16.71
CA GLN A 95 8.72 -12.97 -17.58
C GLN A 95 7.55 -13.67 -16.89
N HIS A 96 7.82 -14.78 -16.18
CA HIS A 96 6.85 -15.45 -15.30
C HIS A 96 6.47 -14.60 -14.09
N ALA A 97 7.39 -13.82 -13.53
CA ALA A 97 7.09 -12.86 -12.46
C ALA A 97 6.18 -11.74 -12.96
N LYS A 98 6.41 -11.21 -14.18
CA LYS A 98 5.52 -10.25 -14.86
C LYS A 98 4.13 -10.82 -15.20
N LEU A 99 4.05 -12.12 -15.48
CA LEU A 99 2.78 -12.83 -15.71
C LEU A 99 2.04 -13.11 -14.40
N ARG A 100 2.74 -13.31 -13.27
CA ARG A 100 2.15 -13.43 -11.92
C ARG A 100 1.75 -12.08 -11.32
N SER A 101 2.38 -10.98 -11.74
CA SER A 101 1.98 -9.61 -11.36
C SER A 101 0.83 -9.06 -12.22
N ARG A 102 0.36 -9.81 -13.23
CA ARG A 102 -0.95 -9.55 -13.83
C ARG A 102 -2.00 -10.20 -12.93
N PRO A 103 -3.09 -9.48 -12.56
CA PRO A 103 -4.17 -10.09 -11.81
C PRO A 103 -4.64 -11.32 -12.59
N ARG A 104 -4.66 -12.49 -11.94
CA ARG A 104 -5.38 -13.65 -12.48
C ARG A 104 -6.83 -13.21 -12.62
N SER A 105 -7.26 -12.89 -13.84
CA SER A 105 -8.68 -12.80 -14.14
C SER A 105 -9.27 -14.18 -13.86
N MET A 106 -9.85 -14.38 -12.68
CA MET A 106 -10.84 -15.43 -12.55
C MET A 106 -11.96 -15.05 -13.50
N SER A 107 -12.22 -15.92 -14.48
CA SER A 107 -13.41 -15.85 -15.31
C SER A 107 -14.62 -16.07 -14.42
N LEU A 108 -15.13 -14.98 -13.85
CA LEU A 108 -16.50 -14.94 -13.35
C LEU A 108 -17.40 -14.96 -14.57
N SER A 109 -18.28 -15.96 -14.58
CA SER A 109 -19.26 -16.28 -15.61
C SER A 109 -20.00 -15.04 -16.12
N SER A 110 -20.30 -15.09 -17.43
CA SER A 110 -20.87 -14.06 -18.30
C SER A 110 -22.30 -13.60 -17.98
N GLU A 111 -22.71 -13.62 -16.71
CA GLU A 111 -24.00 -13.10 -16.24
C GLU A 111 -23.77 -11.89 -15.34
N ILE A 112 -22.90 -10.99 -15.80
CA ILE A 112 -22.64 -9.71 -15.15
C ILE A 112 -23.83 -8.80 -15.50
N GLY A 113 -24.76 -8.70 -14.55
CA GLY A 113 -25.82 -7.70 -14.57
C GLY A 113 -25.22 -6.33 -14.87
N LYS A 114 -25.84 -5.61 -15.80
CA LYS A 114 -25.52 -4.22 -16.09
C LYS A 114 -25.65 -3.44 -14.77
N ASP A 115 -24.52 -2.98 -14.24
CA ASP A 115 -24.49 -2.10 -13.08
C ASP A 115 -25.21 -0.80 -13.45
N GLU A 116 -26.41 -0.59 -12.90
CA GLU A 116 -27.09 0.71 -12.96
C GLU A 116 -26.29 1.78 -12.19
N GLU A 117 -26.53 3.02 -12.58
CA GLU A 117 -25.72 4.22 -12.38
C GLU A 117 -25.11 4.41 -10.97
N GLY A 118 -23.91 4.98 -10.97
CA GLY A 118 -23.03 5.14 -9.81
C GLY A 118 -23.77 5.56 -8.53
N ALA A 119 -23.71 4.67 -7.54
CA ALA A 119 -24.31 4.86 -6.22
C ALA A 119 -23.96 6.26 -5.68
N PRO A 120 -24.97 7.07 -5.29
CA PRO A 120 -24.72 8.38 -4.71
C PRO A 120 -23.86 8.25 -3.44
N GLU A 121 -22.94 9.20 -3.24
CA GLU A 121 -22.16 9.34 -2.02
C GLU A 121 -23.13 9.68 -0.87
N TYR A 122 -23.65 8.65 -0.20
CA TYR A 122 -24.84 8.71 0.64
C TYR A 122 -24.54 9.31 2.01
N LYS A 123 -24.51 10.65 2.10
CA LYS A 123 -24.44 11.38 3.39
C LYS A 123 -25.77 11.43 4.15
N ALA A 124 -26.80 10.71 3.70
CA ALA A 124 -28.13 10.82 4.29
C ALA A 124 -28.22 10.06 5.63
N PRO A 125 -29.10 10.51 6.55
CA PRO A 125 -29.44 9.75 7.75
C PRO A 125 -29.98 8.36 7.39
N LEU A 126 -29.91 7.43 8.35
CA LEU A 126 -30.53 6.11 8.21
C LEU A 126 -32.01 6.30 7.85
N LEU A 127 -32.45 5.65 6.78
CA LEU A 127 -33.84 5.73 6.34
C LEU A 127 -34.74 5.00 7.34
N PRO A 128 -35.98 5.49 7.59
CA PRO A 128 -36.96 4.72 8.37
C PRO A 128 -37.19 3.33 7.78
N GLY A 129 -37.34 2.31 8.62
CA GLY A 129 -37.52 0.92 8.16
C GLY A 129 -36.20 0.18 7.88
N PHE A 130 -35.05 0.75 8.26
CA PHE A 130 -33.74 0.11 8.12
C PHE A 130 -33.01 0.03 9.46
N THR A 131 -32.25 -1.04 9.65
CA THR A 131 -31.27 -1.24 10.71
C THR A 131 -29.86 -1.15 10.13
N ARG A 132 -29.01 -0.33 10.77
CA ARG A 132 -27.60 -0.18 10.36
C ARG A 132 -26.73 -1.23 11.02
N CYS A 133 -25.93 -1.92 10.21
CA CYS A 133 -24.88 -2.81 10.65
C CYS A 133 -23.51 -2.17 10.41
N ARG A 134 -22.55 -2.39 11.32
CA ARG A 134 -21.16 -1.95 11.19
C ARG A 134 -20.22 -3.13 11.04
N LEU A 135 -19.11 -2.91 10.34
CA LEU A 135 -18.09 -3.93 10.10
C LEU A 135 -16.67 -3.35 10.12
N ARG A 136 -15.70 -4.21 10.44
CA ARG A 136 -14.26 -3.94 10.28
C ARG A 136 -13.72 -4.78 9.14
N VAL A 137 -13.02 -4.14 8.20
CA VAL A 137 -12.44 -4.77 7.02
C VAL A 137 -10.94 -4.60 7.02
N ALA A 138 -10.23 -5.70 6.79
CA ALA A 138 -8.82 -5.73 6.47
C ALA A 138 -8.65 -6.15 5.00
N TYR A 139 -7.73 -5.51 4.29
CA TYR A 139 -7.42 -5.83 2.91
C TYR A 139 -5.98 -5.49 2.52
N ASP A 140 -5.41 -6.33 1.66
CA ASP A 140 -4.25 -5.98 0.84
C ASP A 140 -4.74 -5.24 -0.41
N GLY A 141 -4.42 -3.95 -0.51
CA GLY A 141 -4.87 -3.08 -1.61
C GLY A 141 -4.14 -3.27 -2.94
N SER A 142 -3.12 -4.11 -3.00
CA SER A 142 -2.23 -4.25 -4.17
C SER A 142 -2.95 -4.61 -5.48
N ASN A 143 -4.06 -5.37 -5.40
CA ASN A 143 -4.85 -5.80 -6.55
C ASN A 143 -6.07 -4.91 -6.84
N TYR A 144 -6.25 -3.81 -6.11
CA TYR A 144 -7.49 -3.04 -6.11
C TYR A 144 -7.26 -1.59 -6.53
N CYS A 145 -8.24 -1.04 -7.25
CA CYS A 145 -8.32 0.38 -7.61
C CYS A 145 -8.78 1.27 -6.44
N GLY A 146 -8.45 0.86 -5.21
CA GLY A 146 -8.80 1.53 -3.97
C GLY A 146 -10.06 0.97 -3.31
N TRP A 147 -10.50 1.67 -2.28
CA TRP A 147 -11.68 1.29 -1.52
C TRP A 147 -12.98 1.53 -2.32
N ALA A 148 -13.21 2.76 -2.75
CA ALA A 148 -14.49 3.20 -3.27
C ALA A 148 -14.71 2.77 -4.72
N ARG A 149 -15.97 2.47 -5.07
CA ARG A 149 -16.40 2.29 -6.46
C ARG A 149 -16.08 3.54 -7.28
N VAL A 150 -15.57 3.35 -8.49
CA VAL A 150 -15.27 4.44 -9.42
C VAL A 150 -16.42 4.54 -10.43
N LYS A 151 -16.83 5.76 -10.79
CA LYS A 151 -17.80 5.97 -11.87
C LYS A 151 -17.14 5.58 -13.21
N ASN A 152 -17.81 4.76 -14.01
CA ASN A 152 -17.47 4.40 -15.40
C ASN A 152 -16.38 3.34 -15.64
N GLY A 153 -16.34 2.23 -14.89
CA GLY A 153 -15.56 1.08 -15.36
C GLY A 153 -15.69 -0.19 -14.51
N PRO A 154 -15.30 -1.36 -15.07
CA PRO A 154 -15.29 -2.64 -14.37
C PRO A 154 -14.07 -2.76 -13.42
N LEU A 155 -13.75 -1.68 -12.69
CA LEU A 155 -12.57 -1.65 -11.83
C LEU A 155 -12.82 -2.44 -10.55
N LEU A 156 -11.88 -3.33 -10.22
CA LEU A 156 -11.91 -4.11 -8.98
C LEU A 156 -11.63 -3.18 -7.81
N THR A 157 -12.64 -2.98 -6.96
CA THR A 157 -12.57 -2.14 -5.75
C THR A 157 -12.88 -2.99 -4.53
N VAL A 158 -12.32 -2.60 -3.38
CA VAL A 158 -12.54 -3.35 -2.14
C VAL A 158 -14.01 -3.26 -1.72
N SER A 159 -14.62 -2.07 -1.77
CA SER A 159 -16.03 -1.92 -1.39
C SER A 159 -16.94 -2.74 -2.30
N GLY A 160 -16.67 -2.81 -3.61
CA GLY A 160 -17.45 -3.64 -4.53
C GLY A 160 -17.35 -5.15 -4.24
N MET A 161 -16.20 -5.64 -3.73
CA MET A 161 -16.08 -7.02 -3.26
C MET A 161 -16.88 -7.26 -1.98
N VAL A 162 -16.80 -6.33 -1.03
CA VAL A 162 -17.50 -6.43 0.25
C VAL A 162 -19.02 -6.31 0.04
N ASP A 163 -19.49 -5.39 -0.78
CA ASP A 163 -20.91 -5.23 -1.17
C ASP A 163 -21.51 -6.57 -1.62
N ARG A 164 -20.85 -7.25 -2.57
CA ARG A 164 -21.32 -8.53 -3.12
C ARG A 164 -21.34 -9.62 -2.07
N ALA A 165 -20.29 -9.71 -1.25
CA ALA A 165 -20.19 -10.75 -0.22
C ALA A 165 -21.21 -10.54 0.91
N VAL A 166 -21.42 -9.29 1.34
CA VAL A 166 -22.45 -8.95 2.33
C VAL A 166 -23.83 -9.23 1.75
N SER A 167 -24.11 -8.76 0.53
CA SER A 167 -25.42 -8.95 -0.11
C SER A 167 -25.80 -10.43 -0.24
N PHE A 168 -24.80 -11.29 -0.53
CA PHE A 168 -24.98 -12.74 -0.54
C PHE A 168 -25.37 -13.30 0.85
N ALA A 169 -24.65 -12.91 1.91
CA ALA A 169 -24.88 -13.42 3.26
C ALA A 169 -26.22 -12.97 3.84
N VAL A 170 -26.57 -11.68 3.66
CA VAL A 170 -27.82 -11.10 4.18
C VAL A 170 -29.01 -11.33 3.26
N LYS A 171 -28.78 -11.89 2.06
CA LYS A 171 -29.77 -12.15 1.01
C LYS A 171 -30.53 -10.90 0.55
N HIS A 172 -29.94 -9.73 0.69
CA HIS A 172 -30.50 -8.44 0.29
C HIS A 172 -29.42 -7.62 -0.39
N ASN A 173 -29.78 -6.80 -1.37
CA ASN A 173 -28.84 -5.88 -1.99
C ASN A 173 -28.50 -4.77 -1.00
N VAL A 174 -27.22 -4.67 -0.64
CA VAL A 174 -26.74 -3.63 0.28
C VAL A 174 -25.58 -2.86 -0.35
N TYR A 175 -25.38 -1.64 0.15
CA TYR A 175 -24.26 -0.78 -0.23
C TYR A 175 -23.41 -0.49 1.02
N VAL A 176 -22.14 -0.87 0.96
CA VAL A 176 -21.19 -0.73 2.05
C VAL A 176 -20.45 0.59 1.93
N GLN A 177 -20.59 1.41 2.97
CA GLN A 177 -19.96 2.72 3.07
C GLN A 177 -18.78 2.67 4.04
N GLY A 178 -17.58 2.93 3.53
CA GLY A 178 -16.34 2.96 4.32
C GLY A 178 -16.12 4.29 5.04
N ALA A 179 -15.35 4.24 6.11
CA ALA A 179 -14.94 5.41 6.87
C ALA A 179 -13.89 6.25 6.14
N SER A 180 -13.02 5.60 5.36
CA SER A 180 -11.97 6.22 4.55
C SER A 180 -12.00 5.71 3.12
N ARG A 181 -11.83 6.61 2.15
CA ARG A 181 -11.47 6.24 0.79
C ARG A 181 -9.97 6.03 0.76
N THR A 182 -9.51 4.81 0.48
CA THR A 182 -8.08 4.55 0.23
C THR A 182 -7.82 4.52 -1.27
N ASP A 183 -6.70 5.09 -1.70
CA ASP A 183 -6.27 5.11 -3.09
C ASP A 183 -5.97 3.69 -3.61
N ALA A 184 -5.85 3.55 -4.94
CA ALA A 184 -5.35 2.32 -5.55
C ALA A 184 -3.99 1.91 -4.98
N GLY A 185 -3.84 0.63 -4.63
CA GLY A 185 -2.63 0.08 -4.02
C GLY A 185 -2.46 0.31 -2.52
N VAL A 186 -3.30 1.14 -1.87
CA VAL A 186 -3.22 1.40 -0.43
C VAL A 186 -3.93 0.30 0.36
N HIS A 187 -3.29 -0.21 1.42
CA HIS A 187 -3.84 -1.28 2.26
C HIS A 187 -4.75 -0.74 3.37
N GLY A 188 -5.55 -1.62 3.97
CA GLY A 188 -6.32 -1.32 5.17
C GLY A 188 -6.24 -2.47 6.15
N ARG A 189 -5.92 -2.19 7.41
CA ARG A 189 -5.95 -3.18 8.49
C ARG A 189 -7.21 -3.07 9.34
N GLY A 190 -7.70 -1.85 9.54
CA GLY A 190 -8.84 -1.54 10.42
C GLY A 190 -9.86 -0.60 9.78
N GLN A 191 -10.11 -0.73 8.47
CA GLN A 191 -11.14 0.06 7.80
C GLN A 191 -12.50 -0.22 8.44
N ALA A 192 -13.16 0.81 8.96
CA ALA A 192 -14.54 0.70 9.39
C ALA A 192 -15.47 0.93 8.21
N ALA A 193 -16.60 0.23 8.20
CA ALA A 193 -17.66 0.44 7.24
C ALA A 193 -19.03 0.15 7.85
N HIS A 194 -20.08 0.56 7.16
CA HIS A 194 -21.46 0.22 7.52
C HIS A 194 -22.29 -0.08 6.29
N PHE A 195 -23.41 -0.77 6.49
CA PHE A 195 -24.47 -0.92 5.51
C PHE A 195 -25.82 -0.90 6.22
N ASP A 196 -26.87 -0.64 5.46
CA ASP A 196 -28.23 -0.58 5.95
C ASP A 196 -29.01 -1.79 5.45
N LEU A 197 -29.76 -2.43 6.35
CA LEU A 197 -30.57 -3.61 6.09
C LEU A 197 -32.03 -3.31 6.43
N PRO A 198 -33.01 -3.71 5.61
CA PRO A 198 -34.43 -3.58 5.96
C PRO A 198 -34.76 -4.22 7.32
N GLU A 199 -35.65 -3.59 8.08
CA GLU A 199 -36.01 -4.02 9.46
C GLU A 199 -36.59 -5.43 9.51
N ASP A 200 -37.34 -5.86 8.51
CA ASP A 200 -37.86 -7.23 8.39
C ASP A 200 -36.73 -8.26 8.25
N ALA A 201 -35.74 -7.97 7.41
CA ALA A 201 -34.54 -8.79 7.28
C ALA A 201 -33.67 -8.76 8.55
N ALA A 202 -33.58 -7.61 9.23
CA ALA A 202 -32.87 -7.48 10.50
C ALA A 202 -33.58 -8.23 11.65
N ALA A 203 -34.91 -8.25 11.67
CA ALA A 203 -35.71 -8.98 12.64
C ALA A 203 -35.65 -10.50 12.43
N GLY A 204 -35.50 -10.94 11.17
CA GLY A 204 -35.33 -12.36 10.81
C GLY A 204 -33.93 -12.94 11.02
N ARG A 205 -33.02 -12.19 11.66
CA ARG A 205 -31.64 -12.63 11.89
C ARG A 205 -31.58 -13.86 12.81
N PRO A 206 -30.75 -14.88 12.50
CA PRO A 206 -30.46 -15.96 13.44
C PRO A 206 -29.87 -15.44 14.75
N HIS A 207 -29.97 -16.22 15.82
CA HIS A 207 -29.39 -15.85 17.13
C HIS A 207 -27.88 -15.50 17.03
N ASP A 208 -27.11 -16.30 16.28
CA ASP A 208 -25.67 -16.12 16.09
C ASP A 208 -25.33 -15.44 14.74
N TRP A 209 -26.19 -14.52 14.28
CA TRP A 209 -26.07 -13.92 12.96
C TRP A 209 -24.71 -13.27 12.70
N GLN A 210 -24.07 -12.64 13.70
CA GLN A 210 -22.77 -11.97 13.50
C GLN A 210 -21.72 -12.98 13.04
N ALA A 211 -21.55 -14.08 13.78
CA ALA A 211 -20.57 -15.11 13.48
C ALA A 211 -20.91 -15.84 12.17
N LEU A 212 -22.19 -16.13 11.95
CA LEU A 212 -22.66 -16.78 10.73
C LEU A 212 -22.40 -15.93 9.48
N TRP A 213 -22.80 -14.65 9.52
CA TRP A 213 -22.63 -13.75 8.38
C TRP A 213 -21.16 -13.42 8.16
N GLU A 214 -20.36 -13.17 9.22
CA GLU A 214 -18.92 -12.99 9.07
C GLU A 214 -18.27 -14.20 8.36
N HIS A 215 -18.66 -15.41 8.75
CA HIS A 215 -18.20 -16.64 8.11
C HIS A 215 -18.60 -16.69 6.63
N GLN A 216 -19.88 -16.47 6.31
CA GLN A 216 -20.40 -16.52 4.94
C GLN A 216 -19.78 -15.44 4.04
N ILE A 217 -19.62 -14.22 4.56
CA ILE A 217 -18.96 -13.12 3.87
C ILE A 217 -17.52 -13.49 3.56
N ASN A 218 -16.76 -13.96 4.55
CA ASN A 218 -15.35 -14.32 4.37
C ASN A 218 -15.14 -15.55 3.47
N GLN A 219 -16.11 -16.45 3.35
CA GLN A 219 -16.10 -17.53 2.36
C GLN A 219 -16.24 -17.02 0.92
N LYS A 220 -16.96 -15.91 0.72
CA LYS A 220 -17.14 -15.29 -0.60
C LYS A 220 -16.03 -14.31 -0.97
N LEU A 221 -15.33 -13.76 0.02
CA LEU A 221 -14.25 -12.82 -0.20
C LEU A 221 -12.95 -13.52 -0.65
N PRO A 222 -12.19 -12.94 -1.60
CA PRO A 222 -10.86 -13.40 -1.95
C PRO A 222 -9.90 -13.28 -0.75
N SER A 223 -8.80 -14.04 -0.75
CA SER A 223 -7.89 -14.15 0.41
C SER A 223 -7.25 -12.85 0.89
N ASP A 224 -7.25 -11.83 0.03
CA ASP A 224 -6.70 -10.50 0.28
C ASP A 224 -7.73 -9.50 0.84
N VAL A 225 -8.99 -9.91 1.11
CA VAL A 225 -10.01 -9.09 1.80
C VAL A 225 -10.69 -9.92 2.88
N ARG A 226 -10.83 -9.38 4.10
CA ARG A 226 -11.46 -10.05 5.24
C ARG A 226 -12.31 -9.09 6.05
N VAL A 227 -13.52 -9.50 6.38
CA VAL A 227 -14.29 -8.92 7.50
C VAL A 227 -13.76 -9.53 8.79
N ARG A 228 -13.42 -8.68 9.75
CA ARG A 228 -12.81 -9.05 11.05
C ARG A 228 -13.76 -8.90 12.23
N ALA A 229 -14.82 -8.12 12.03
CA ALA A 229 -15.88 -7.92 13.00
C ALA A 229 -17.12 -7.45 12.26
N LEU A 230 -18.28 -7.87 12.76
CA LEU A 230 -19.60 -7.48 12.29
C LEU A 230 -20.52 -7.32 13.51
N GLY A 231 -21.37 -6.29 13.50
CA GLY A 231 -22.32 -6.10 14.58
C GLY A 231 -23.34 -5.00 14.27
N ASP A 232 -24.30 -4.83 15.17
CA ASP A 232 -25.21 -3.69 15.11
C ASP A 232 -24.43 -2.38 15.27
N ALA A 233 -24.85 -1.38 14.50
CA ALA A 233 -24.34 -0.03 14.66
C ALA A 233 -25.23 0.73 15.66
N PRO A 234 -24.66 1.52 16.58
CA PRO A 234 -25.45 2.39 17.44
C PRO A 234 -26.29 3.39 16.64
N SER A 235 -27.36 3.89 17.25
CA SER A 235 -28.24 4.87 16.61
C SER A 235 -27.46 6.09 16.12
N GLY A 236 -27.71 6.51 14.89
CA GLY A 236 -27.02 7.66 14.27
C GLY A 236 -25.57 7.38 13.83
N PHE A 237 -25.04 6.17 14.02
CA PHE A 237 -23.69 5.83 13.57
C PHE A 237 -23.54 5.99 12.07
N HIS A 238 -22.46 6.63 11.63
CA HIS A 238 -22.06 6.66 10.23
C HIS A 238 -20.53 6.50 10.14
N ALA A 239 -20.07 5.46 9.42
CA ALA A 239 -18.65 5.07 9.43
C ALA A 239 -17.67 6.25 9.17
N SER A 240 -17.96 7.12 8.20
CA SER A 240 -17.09 8.29 7.92
C SER A 240 -17.35 9.52 8.81
N ILE A 241 -18.61 9.90 9.02
CA ILE A 241 -19.00 11.13 9.72
C ILE A 241 -18.80 11.02 11.23
N SER A 242 -19.12 9.87 11.82
CA SER A 242 -18.97 9.63 13.26
C SER A 242 -17.52 9.36 13.67
N ALA A 243 -16.59 9.23 12.72
CA ALA A 243 -15.19 8.94 13.03
C ALA A 243 -14.55 10.11 13.79
N ALA A 244 -14.01 9.82 14.97
CA ALA A 244 -13.27 10.78 15.80
C ALA A 244 -11.82 10.93 15.33
N GLY A 245 -11.27 9.93 14.64
CA GLY A 245 -9.93 9.98 14.09
C GLY A 245 -9.55 8.76 13.29
N LYS A 246 -8.41 8.82 12.62
CA LYS A 246 -7.81 7.77 11.80
C LYS A 246 -6.31 7.71 12.04
N THR A 247 -5.76 6.51 12.06
CA THR A 247 -4.30 6.31 12.06
C THR A 247 -3.88 5.59 10.80
N TYR A 248 -2.87 6.16 10.14
CA TYR A 248 -2.20 5.58 9.00
C TYR A 248 -0.77 5.25 9.36
N ALA A 249 -0.26 4.15 8.84
CA ALA A 249 1.17 3.84 8.88
C ALA A 249 1.73 3.81 7.47
N TYR A 250 2.80 4.56 7.26
CA TYR A 250 3.59 4.52 6.04
C TYR A 250 4.92 3.80 6.31
N ARG A 251 5.16 2.68 5.65
CA ARG A 251 6.36 1.86 5.82
C ARG A 251 7.35 2.11 4.70
N LEU A 252 8.59 2.36 5.08
CA LEU A 252 9.70 2.70 4.20
C LEU A 252 10.86 1.74 4.40
N HIS A 253 11.60 1.51 3.33
CA HIS A 253 12.97 1.01 3.36
C HIS A 253 13.90 2.10 2.83
N VAL A 254 14.83 2.55 3.68
CA VAL A 254 15.72 3.71 3.48
C VAL A 254 17.21 3.38 3.65
N GLY A 255 17.54 2.11 3.90
CA GLY A 255 18.91 1.62 4.05
C GLY A 255 19.54 1.13 2.75
N ASP A 256 20.81 0.71 2.83
CA ASP A 256 21.55 0.12 1.71
C ASP A 256 21.46 -1.40 1.63
N ASN A 257 21.05 -2.01 2.72
CA ASN A 257 20.80 -3.44 2.72
C ASN A 257 19.65 -3.74 1.74
N PRO A 258 19.70 -4.87 1.03
CA PRO A 258 18.58 -5.26 0.17
C PRO A 258 17.28 -5.31 0.99
N PRO A 259 16.17 -4.75 0.47
CA PRO A 259 14.87 -4.87 1.13
C PRO A 259 14.42 -6.33 1.15
N ASP A 260 13.62 -6.69 2.15
CA ASP A 260 13.04 -8.04 2.23
C ASP A 260 12.03 -8.23 1.08
N PRO A 261 12.19 -9.26 0.22
CA PRO A 261 11.24 -9.51 -0.87
C PRO A 261 9.81 -9.82 -0.40
N LEU A 262 9.61 -10.24 0.86
CA LEU A 262 8.28 -10.46 1.44
C LEU A 262 7.56 -9.15 1.78
N ASP A 263 8.29 -8.06 1.98
CA ASP A 263 7.77 -6.72 2.28
C ASP A 263 7.46 -5.90 1.02
N ARG A 264 7.79 -6.40 -0.18
CA ARG A 264 7.73 -5.63 -1.45
C ARG A 264 6.38 -4.98 -1.79
N PHE A 265 5.29 -5.47 -1.20
CA PHE A 265 3.96 -4.91 -1.39
C PHE A 265 3.51 -4.03 -0.24
N TYR A 266 4.22 -4.00 0.88
CA TYR A 266 3.79 -3.35 2.12
C TYR A 266 4.80 -2.30 2.63
N ARG A 267 5.86 -2.05 1.85
CA ARG A 267 6.96 -1.16 2.20
C ARG A 267 7.50 -0.51 0.92
N CYS A 268 7.49 0.82 0.91
CA CYS A 268 8.09 1.58 -0.18
C CYS A 268 9.62 1.59 -0.04
N CYS A 269 10.33 1.12 -1.05
CA CYS A 269 11.79 1.10 -1.06
C CYS A 269 12.34 2.33 -1.80
N LEU A 270 12.99 3.24 -1.07
CA LEU A 270 13.50 4.50 -1.65
C LEU A 270 14.69 4.26 -2.59
N GLY A 271 15.64 3.42 -2.19
CA GLY A 271 16.87 3.16 -2.96
C GLY A 271 16.66 2.53 -4.34
N SER A 272 15.49 1.93 -4.59
CA SER A 272 15.14 1.36 -5.90
C SER A 272 14.29 2.30 -6.78
N ASN A 273 13.83 3.44 -6.26
CA ASN A 273 12.86 4.31 -6.94
C ASN A 273 13.43 5.69 -7.25
N LYS A 274 14.26 5.77 -8.30
CA LYS A 274 14.81 7.03 -8.83
C LYS A 274 13.74 8.07 -9.19
N ALA A 275 12.50 7.64 -9.48
CA ALA A 275 11.41 8.55 -9.84
C ALA A 275 10.89 9.39 -8.65
N LEU A 276 11.23 9.02 -7.41
CA LEU A 276 10.91 9.83 -6.23
C LEU A 276 11.84 11.03 -6.08
N GLY A 277 12.96 11.05 -6.82
CA GLY A 277 13.92 12.13 -6.79
C GLY A 277 14.64 12.29 -5.44
N VAL A 278 14.40 11.44 -4.44
CA VAL A 278 15.05 11.52 -3.12
C VAL A 278 16.47 10.95 -3.21
N ASP A 279 17.44 11.83 -3.45
CA ASP A 279 18.87 11.49 -3.47
C ASP A 279 19.39 11.39 -2.03
N GLY A 280 19.17 10.25 -1.35
CA GLY A 280 19.79 10.06 -0.05
C GLY A 280 19.32 8.85 0.77
N ARG A 281 20.24 8.40 1.63
CA ARG A 281 19.95 7.46 2.73
C ARG A 281 19.37 8.24 3.90
N ILE A 282 18.25 7.79 4.46
CA ILE A 282 17.67 8.41 5.67
C ILE A 282 18.17 7.63 6.89
N VAL A 283 19.35 8.01 7.37
CA VAL A 283 20.03 7.39 8.54
C VAL A 283 20.64 8.47 9.42
N GLY A 284 20.89 8.15 10.69
CA GLY A 284 21.53 9.09 11.64
C GLY A 284 20.79 10.42 11.73
N GLU A 285 21.51 11.53 11.57
CA GLU A 285 20.95 12.90 11.65
C GLU A 285 19.77 13.15 10.68
N ASN A 286 19.69 12.42 9.56
CA ASN A 286 18.56 12.53 8.65
C ASN A 286 17.26 12.01 9.27
N ILE A 287 17.33 11.03 10.18
CA ILE A 287 16.16 10.55 10.93
C ILE A 287 15.69 11.63 11.91
N ASP A 288 16.60 12.36 12.53
CA ASP A 288 16.23 13.46 13.43
C ASP A 288 15.60 14.62 12.66
N ARG A 289 16.11 14.95 11.47
CA ARG A 289 15.45 15.89 10.54
C ARG A 289 14.07 15.40 10.11
N LEU A 290 13.91 14.10 9.84
CA LEU A 290 12.63 13.49 9.51
C LEU A 290 11.62 13.64 10.66
N ARG A 291 12.06 13.44 11.91
CA ARG A 291 11.25 13.64 13.12
C ARG A 291 10.85 15.10 13.25
N SER A 292 11.80 16.03 13.15
CA SER A 292 11.55 17.48 13.21
C SER A 292 10.58 17.94 12.10
N ALA A 293 10.69 17.41 10.89
CA ALA A 293 9.73 17.68 9.81
C ALA A 293 8.31 17.21 10.18
N GLY A 294 8.18 16.03 10.80
CA GLY A 294 6.90 15.51 11.27
C GLY A 294 6.23 16.42 12.30
N GLU A 295 7.00 17.02 13.21
CA GLU A 295 6.47 17.93 14.25
C GLU A 295 5.80 19.18 13.66
N ARG A 296 6.29 19.70 12.52
CA ARG A 296 5.73 20.90 11.87
C ARG A 296 4.31 20.71 11.35
N PHE A 297 3.89 19.47 11.11
CA PHE A 297 2.54 19.13 10.66
C PHE A 297 1.51 19.00 11.78
N ILE A 298 1.94 18.89 13.05
CA ILE A 298 1.03 18.68 14.17
C ILE A 298 0.20 19.95 14.41
N GLY A 299 -1.10 19.76 14.67
CA GLY A 299 -2.05 20.83 14.96
C GLY A 299 -3.17 20.95 13.92
N CYS A 300 -3.99 21.99 14.10
CA CYS A 300 -5.09 22.34 13.22
C CYS A 300 -4.60 23.33 12.16
N LYS A 301 -4.45 22.88 10.92
CA LYS A 301 -3.82 23.65 9.83
C LYS A 301 -4.55 23.46 8.51
N ASP A 302 -4.33 24.34 7.55
CA ASP A 302 -4.79 24.16 6.16
C ASP A 302 -3.82 23.24 5.41
N PHE A 303 -4.33 22.12 4.88
CA PHE A 303 -3.53 21.12 4.16
C PHE A 303 -3.79 21.11 2.65
N SER A 304 -4.30 22.21 2.09
CA SER A 304 -4.51 22.35 0.64
C SER A 304 -3.25 22.04 -0.19
N CYS A 305 -2.06 22.44 0.26
CA CYS A 305 -0.77 22.14 -0.40
C CYS A 305 -0.42 20.64 -0.45
N PHE A 306 -1.13 19.81 0.31
CA PHE A 306 -0.89 18.38 0.43
C PHE A 306 -1.94 17.56 -0.30
N THR A 307 -2.73 18.14 -1.20
CA THR A 307 -3.66 17.41 -2.07
C THR A 307 -3.57 17.92 -3.51
N PRO A 308 -3.70 17.05 -4.55
CA PRO A 308 -3.67 17.51 -5.94
C PRO A 308 -4.91 18.32 -6.31
N ASP A 309 -6.04 18.13 -5.62
CA ASP A 309 -7.34 18.72 -5.97
C ASP A 309 -7.63 19.99 -5.17
N ALA A 310 -6.62 20.80 -4.90
CA ALA A 310 -6.76 21.87 -3.93
C ALA A 310 -7.72 23.00 -4.39
N ALA A 311 -7.91 23.20 -5.71
CA ALA A 311 -8.99 24.03 -6.25
C ALA A 311 -10.40 23.51 -5.88
N ALA A 312 -10.61 22.18 -5.87
CA ALA A 312 -11.90 21.58 -5.48
C ALA A 312 -12.23 21.83 -4.00
N TYR A 313 -11.21 21.97 -3.15
CA TYR A 313 -11.37 22.30 -1.74
C TYR A 313 -11.42 23.82 -1.46
N ALA A 314 -10.80 24.64 -2.31
CA ALA A 314 -10.82 26.11 -2.20
C ALA A 314 -12.24 26.69 -2.30
N SER A 315 -13.11 26.09 -3.12
CA SER A 315 -14.53 26.48 -3.26
C SER A 315 -15.39 26.30 -2.01
N ARG A 316 -14.90 25.56 -1.00
CA ARG A 316 -15.60 25.26 0.24
C ARG A 316 -14.75 25.74 1.41
N THR A 317 -15.04 26.94 1.91
CA THR A 317 -14.37 27.55 3.06
C THR A 317 -14.27 26.53 4.20
N LYS A 318 -13.04 26.15 4.57
CA LYS A 318 -12.65 25.11 5.58
C LYS A 318 -12.55 23.65 5.12
N ALA A 319 -12.79 23.30 3.86
CA ALA A 319 -12.77 21.89 3.43
C ALA A 319 -11.38 21.23 3.47
N ALA A 320 -10.29 22.03 3.44
CA ALA A 320 -8.90 21.56 3.52
C ALA A 320 -8.28 21.64 4.93
N VAL A 321 -8.96 22.25 5.90
CA VAL A 321 -8.46 22.34 7.28
C VAL A 321 -8.59 20.99 7.98
N ARG A 322 -7.50 20.48 8.53
CA ARG A 322 -7.45 19.19 9.26
C ARG A 322 -6.63 19.33 10.53
N THR A 323 -6.88 18.43 11.46
CA THR A 323 -6.13 18.33 12.70
C THR A 323 -5.28 17.06 12.69
N VAL A 324 -3.96 17.24 12.61
CA VAL A 324 -3.01 16.14 12.83
C VAL A 324 -2.69 16.10 14.31
N HIS A 325 -3.00 14.99 14.97
CA HIS A 325 -2.78 14.81 16.41
C HIS A 325 -1.35 14.40 16.73
N SER A 326 -0.76 13.53 15.90
CA SER A 326 0.60 13.03 16.11
C SER A 326 1.22 12.52 14.82
N ILE A 327 2.53 12.72 14.68
CA ILE A 327 3.36 12.01 13.72
C ILE A 327 4.50 11.33 14.48
N THR A 328 4.64 10.01 14.33
CA THR A 328 5.65 9.22 15.02
C THR A 328 6.52 8.49 14.01
N VAL A 329 7.84 8.64 14.12
CA VAL A 329 8.82 7.90 13.31
C VAL A 329 9.39 6.76 14.15
N VAL A 330 9.14 5.53 13.72
CA VAL A 330 9.59 4.30 14.38
C VAL A 330 10.59 3.56 13.50
N GLU A 331 11.73 3.18 14.07
CA GLU A 331 12.71 2.30 13.43
C GLU A 331 12.29 0.83 13.63
N GLU A 332 12.07 0.09 12.54
CA GLU A 332 11.62 -1.31 12.53
C GLU A 332 12.77 -2.30 12.21
N GLY A 333 14.02 -1.87 12.43
CA GLY A 333 15.22 -2.64 12.12
C GLY A 333 16.08 -1.99 11.03
N PRO A 334 17.14 -2.67 10.57
CA PRO A 334 18.13 -2.10 9.66
C PRO A 334 17.51 -1.56 8.37
N GLY A 335 17.55 -0.24 8.22
CA GLY A 335 17.03 0.46 7.04
C GLY A 335 15.51 0.52 6.95
N ASN A 336 14.74 0.04 7.94
CA ASN A 336 13.29 0.02 7.90
C ASN A 336 12.70 1.08 8.83
N LEU A 337 11.82 1.92 8.30
CA LEU A 337 11.08 2.94 9.06
C LEU A 337 9.58 2.72 8.92
N ARG A 338 8.84 3.10 9.95
CA ARG A 338 7.39 3.29 9.94
C ARG A 338 7.07 4.70 10.43
N ILE A 339 6.34 5.45 9.62
CA ILE A 339 5.82 6.76 9.97
C ILE A 339 4.32 6.59 10.26
N GLU A 340 3.92 6.81 11.50
CA GLU A 340 2.52 6.82 11.89
C GLU A 340 1.97 8.22 11.91
N VAL A 341 0.82 8.43 11.27
CA VAL A 341 0.12 9.72 11.22
C VAL A 341 -1.29 9.49 11.77
N SER A 342 -1.60 10.17 12.87
CA SER A 342 -2.94 10.15 13.49
C SER A 342 -3.60 11.51 13.32
N LEU A 343 -4.82 11.54 12.79
CA LEU A 343 -5.54 12.76 12.42
C LEU A 343 -7.06 12.57 12.42
N ASP A 344 -7.83 13.66 12.38
CA ASP A 344 -9.30 13.62 12.25
C ASP A 344 -9.76 12.98 10.91
N GLY A 345 -9.12 13.36 9.80
CA GLY A 345 -9.35 12.75 8.49
C GLY A 345 -8.43 13.29 7.40
N ALA A 346 -7.97 12.42 6.50
CA ALA A 346 -7.07 12.84 5.43
C ALA A 346 -7.82 13.45 4.22
N LEU A 347 -7.19 14.42 3.55
CA LEU A 347 -7.51 14.77 2.15
C LEU A 347 -6.97 13.71 1.19
N TYR A 348 -7.42 13.73 -0.06
CA TYR A 348 -6.89 12.84 -1.10
C TYR A 348 -5.37 13.01 -1.23
N ARG A 349 -4.63 11.90 -1.13
CA ARG A 349 -3.15 11.80 -1.11
C ARG A 349 -2.41 12.53 0.03
N MET A 350 -3.12 13.15 0.98
CA MET A 350 -2.53 13.98 2.04
C MET A 350 -1.41 13.28 2.80
N VAL A 351 -1.66 12.09 3.34
CA VAL A 351 -0.65 11.36 4.15
C VAL A 351 0.59 11.02 3.33
N ARG A 352 0.42 10.66 2.05
CA ARG A 352 1.52 10.32 1.14
C ARG A 352 2.36 11.55 0.79
N ASN A 353 1.70 12.69 0.62
CA ASN A 353 2.35 13.99 0.38
C ASN A 353 3.10 14.49 1.62
N ILE A 354 2.52 14.34 2.83
CA ILE A 354 3.20 14.65 4.09
C ILE A 354 4.49 13.83 4.21
N VAL A 355 4.42 12.51 4.00
CA VAL A 355 5.61 11.65 4.06
C VAL A 355 6.65 12.05 3.01
N GLY A 356 6.23 12.39 1.79
CA GLY A 356 7.13 12.85 0.73
C GLY A 356 7.83 14.16 1.08
N CYS A 357 7.10 15.10 1.66
CA CYS A 357 7.64 16.36 2.15
C CYS A 357 8.63 16.15 3.32
N MET A 358 8.29 15.30 4.29
CA MET A 358 9.19 14.91 5.36
C MET A 358 10.50 14.32 4.83
N LEU A 359 10.42 13.46 3.81
CA LEU A 359 11.58 12.86 3.16
C LEU A 359 12.43 13.89 2.41
N ALA A 360 11.81 14.86 1.73
CA ALA A 360 12.53 15.95 1.06
C ALA A 360 13.30 16.83 2.05
N VAL A 361 12.76 17.08 3.25
CA VAL A 361 13.49 17.79 4.32
C VAL A 361 14.62 16.92 4.87
N ALA A 362 14.34 15.65 5.15
CA ALA A 362 15.32 14.71 5.69
C ALA A 362 16.51 14.49 4.75
N SER A 363 16.29 14.51 3.43
CA SER A 363 17.33 14.42 2.40
C SER A 363 18.05 15.75 2.13
N GLY A 364 17.60 16.87 2.72
CA GLY A 364 18.16 18.20 2.51
C GLY A 364 17.76 18.87 1.19
N GLN A 365 16.77 18.32 0.48
CA GLN A 365 16.22 18.89 -0.76
C GLN A 365 15.27 20.05 -0.48
N MET A 366 14.71 20.09 0.72
CA MET A 366 13.84 21.16 1.19
C MET A 366 14.32 21.63 2.57
N ALA A 367 14.22 22.94 2.85
CA ALA A 367 14.48 23.45 4.19
C ALA A 367 13.34 23.06 5.13
N LEU A 368 13.63 22.92 6.42
CA LEU A 368 12.63 22.58 7.43
C LEU A 368 11.51 23.64 7.50
N ASP A 369 11.89 24.93 7.48
CA ASP A 369 10.96 26.05 7.59
C ASP A 369 10.03 26.19 6.38
N SER A 370 10.40 25.61 5.22
CA SER A 370 9.54 25.58 4.05
C SER A 370 8.25 24.79 4.28
N ILE A 371 8.20 23.90 5.28
CA ILE A 371 6.94 23.23 5.67
C ILE A 371 5.94 24.27 6.19
N ASP A 372 6.37 25.19 7.05
CA ASP A 372 5.49 26.20 7.62
C ASP A 372 5.11 27.24 6.56
N GLU A 373 6.04 27.62 5.68
CA GLU A 373 5.72 28.48 4.53
C GLU A 373 4.58 27.89 3.69
N LEU A 374 4.63 26.60 3.40
CA LEU A 374 3.56 25.91 2.67
C LEU A 374 2.23 25.87 3.44
N LEU A 375 2.26 25.65 4.74
CA LEU A 375 1.04 25.53 5.57
C LEU A 375 0.41 26.90 5.86
N ASP A 376 1.21 27.93 6.05
CA ASP A 376 0.77 29.28 6.40
C ASP A 376 0.41 30.11 5.16
N ASN A 377 1.06 29.84 4.03
CA ASN A 377 0.82 30.51 2.75
C ASN A 377 0.46 29.49 1.67
N PRO A 378 -0.70 28.83 1.80
CA PRO A 378 -1.12 27.89 0.77
C PRO A 378 -1.21 28.60 -0.58
N PRO A 379 -0.72 27.99 -1.67
CA PRO A 379 -0.79 28.55 -3.01
C PRO A 379 -2.23 28.93 -3.32
N LYS A 380 -2.43 30.12 -3.87
CA LYS A 380 -3.71 30.48 -4.46
C LYS A 380 -3.83 29.69 -5.76
N LEU A 381 -4.57 28.59 -5.70
CA LEU A 381 -4.80 27.74 -6.87
C LEU A 381 -6.01 28.29 -7.61
N ASP A 382 -5.79 28.76 -8.82
CA ASP A 382 -6.83 28.99 -9.81
C ASP A 382 -7.04 27.72 -10.64
N GLU A 383 -8.09 27.69 -11.46
CA GLU A 383 -8.41 26.52 -12.28
C GLU A 383 -7.36 26.22 -13.36
N ASP A 384 -6.49 27.18 -13.68
CA ASP A 384 -5.54 27.13 -14.80
C ASP A 384 -4.12 26.71 -14.39
N HIS A 385 -3.73 26.85 -13.11
CA HIS A 385 -2.41 26.48 -12.61
C HIS A 385 -2.46 25.26 -11.69
N ALA A 386 -2.08 24.09 -12.25
CA ALA A 386 -1.91 22.88 -11.47
C ALA A 386 -0.83 23.05 -10.40
N TRP A 387 -1.18 22.80 -9.14
CA TRP A 387 -0.22 22.77 -8.02
C TRP A 387 0.91 21.77 -8.28
N GLN A 388 2.15 22.26 -8.25
CA GLN A 388 3.36 21.42 -8.33
C GLN A 388 4.12 21.53 -7.01
N PRO A 389 3.93 20.58 -6.09
CA PRO A 389 4.64 20.63 -4.82
C PRO A 389 6.16 20.43 -5.00
N PRO A 390 7.00 21.05 -4.15
CA PRO A 390 8.46 20.88 -4.18
C PRO A 390 8.93 19.51 -3.63
N PHE A 391 8.01 18.55 -3.51
CA PHE A 391 8.26 17.20 -2.99
C PHE A 391 7.46 16.17 -3.80
N ALA A 392 7.94 14.93 -3.83
CA ALA A 392 7.26 13.85 -4.52
C ALA A 392 6.10 13.29 -3.68
N CYS A 393 4.98 12.95 -4.35
CA CYS A 393 3.93 12.15 -3.72
C CYS A 393 4.41 10.70 -3.56
N MET A 394 4.40 10.22 -2.32
CA MET A 394 4.92 8.87 -2.04
C MET A 394 4.05 7.77 -2.66
N PRO A 395 4.61 6.63 -3.08
CA PRO A 395 3.85 5.53 -3.66
C PRO A 395 2.81 4.93 -2.68
N PRO A 396 1.72 4.32 -3.17
CA PRO A 396 0.64 3.83 -2.30
C PRO A 396 0.99 2.56 -1.51
N GLU A 397 1.89 1.71 -2.00
CA GLU A 397 2.20 0.38 -1.42
C GLU A 397 2.85 0.45 -0.03
N GLY A 398 3.39 1.60 0.36
CA GLY A 398 3.89 1.82 1.72
C GLY A 398 2.80 2.15 2.72
N LEU A 399 1.62 2.59 2.26
CA LEU A 399 0.57 3.16 3.11
C LEU A 399 -0.47 2.11 3.53
N CYS A 400 -0.78 2.07 4.81
CA CYS A 400 -1.87 1.28 5.39
C CYS A 400 -2.75 2.15 6.28
N LEU A 401 -4.08 2.08 6.10
CA LEU A 401 -5.03 2.56 7.12
C LEU A 401 -5.05 1.55 8.27
N GLU A 402 -4.41 1.87 9.39
CA GLU A 402 -4.27 0.95 10.51
C GLU A 402 -5.56 0.88 11.33
N ASN A 403 -6.17 2.02 11.66
CA ASN A 403 -7.44 2.04 12.40
C ASN A 403 -8.28 3.30 12.16
N VAL A 404 -9.58 3.17 12.47
CA VAL A 404 -10.56 4.27 12.55
C VAL A 404 -11.16 4.27 13.95
N TYR A 405 -11.09 5.42 14.61
CA TYR A 405 -11.54 5.63 15.98
C TYR A 405 -12.90 6.32 16.01
N TYR A 406 -13.69 5.98 17.02
CA TYR A 406 -14.99 6.55 17.30
C TYR A 406 -15.03 6.98 18.77
N HIS A 407 -15.94 7.88 19.12
CA HIS A 407 -16.23 8.18 20.52
C HIS A 407 -16.94 6.98 21.18
N ASP A 408 -16.91 6.92 22.52
CA ASP A 408 -17.47 5.80 23.29
C ASP A 408 -18.97 5.53 23.01
N ASP A 409 -19.67 6.52 22.46
CA ASP A 409 -21.07 6.41 22.06
C ASP A 409 -21.29 5.53 20.80
N PHE A 410 -20.22 5.09 20.10
CA PHE A 410 -20.28 4.54 18.74
C PHE A 410 -19.60 3.21 18.44
#